data_AF-A0A1H8Y735-F1
#
_entry.id   AF-A0A1H8Y735-F1
#
_cell.length_a   1.000
_cell.length_b   1.000
_cell.length_c   1.000
_cell.angle_alpha   90.00
_cell.angle_beta   90.00
_cell.angle_gamma   90.00
#
_symmetry.space_group_name_H-M   'P 1'
#
loop_
_entity.id
_entity.type
_entity.pdbx_description
1 polymer ?
#
loop_
_entity_poly.entity_id
_entity_poly.type
_entity_poly.pdbx_seq_one_letter_code
_entity_poly.pdbx_strand_id
1 'polypeptide(L)' 'MTRKWGSCSSRGIVTFAEDLADQEAGFQDFVIAHELLHLRVPNHGRVFKALMSLYVPDWKRFNVHKRVLPERLP' A
#
# COMPACT_ATOMS: atom_id res chain seq x y z
N MET A 1 -5.72 6.86 17.32
CA MET A 1 -6.09 5.96 16.19
C MET A 1 -5.38 6.45 14.95
N THR A 2 -4.38 5.70 14.49
CA THR A 2 -3.57 6.08 13.33
C THR A 2 -4.42 5.93 12.06
N ARG A 3 -4.75 7.04 11.39
CA ARG A 3 -5.46 7.02 10.11
C ARG A 3 -4.53 6.44 9.04
N LYS A 4 -4.74 5.16 8.68
CA LYS A 4 -4.03 4.47 7.60
C LYS A 4 -4.82 4.58 6.30
N TRP A 5 -4.15 4.61 5.16
CA TRP A 5 -4.81 4.58 3.84
C TRP A 5 -5.35 3.20 3.46
N GLY A 6 -4.73 2.14 3.99
CA GLY A 6 -5.15 0.77 3.76
C GLY A 6 -4.61 -0.19 4.81
N SER A 7 -5.13 -1.41 4.79
CA SER A 7 -4.59 -2.53 5.55
C SER A 7 -5.01 -3.87 4.96
N CYS A 8 -4.09 -4.84 5.00
CA CYS A 8 -4.39 -6.26 4.79
C CYS A 8 -4.31 -7.03 6.12
N SER A 9 -5.36 -7.77 6.45
CA SER A 9 -5.37 -8.69 7.61
C SER A 9 -4.69 -10.02 7.29
N SER A 10 -4.34 -10.79 8.32
CA SER A 10 -3.81 -12.16 8.17
C SER A 10 -4.81 -13.13 7.51
N ARG A 11 -6.11 -12.81 7.52
CA ARG A 11 -7.17 -13.57 6.85
C ARG A 11 -7.34 -13.20 5.37
N GLY A 12 -6.51 -12.31 4.84
CA GLY A 12 -6.59 -11.86 3.45
C GLY A 12 -7.69 -10.84 3.17
N ILE A 13 -8.30 -10.25 4.21
CA ILE A 13 -9.23 -9.12 4.03
C ILE A 13 -8.40 -7.85 3.84
N VAL A 14 -8.67 -7.14 2.75
CA VAL A 14 -8.09 -5.83 2.42
C VAL A 14 -9.13 -4.75 2.68
N THR A 15 -8.72 -3.69 3.36
CA THR A 15 -9.57 -2.53 3.68
C THR A 15 -8.85 -1.26 3.27
N PHE A 16 -9.60 -0.31 2.72
CA PHE A 16 -9.12 1.01 2.33
C PHE A 16 -9.86 2.10 3.09
N ALA A 17 -9.22 3.24 3.28
CA ALA A 17 -9.89 4.43 3.81
C ALA A 17 -10.86 4.99 2.75
N GLU A 18 -12.05 5.43 3.17
CA GLU A 18 -13.06 5.99 2.26
C GLU A 18 -12.53 7.22 1.51
N ASP A 19 -11.76 8.07 2.21
CA ASP A 19 -11.16 9.29 1.64
C ASP A 19 -9.99 9.00 0.68
N LEU A 20 -9.63 7.72 0.45
CA LEU A 20 -8.70 7.34 -0.61
C LEU A 20 -9.29 7.64 -1.99
N ALA A 21 -10.62 7.52 -2.15
CA ALA A 21 -11.31 7.78 -3.41
C ALA A 21 -11.16 9.24 -3.90
N ASP A 22 -10.89 10.16 -2.98
CA ASP A 22 -10.70 11.59 -3.27
C ASP A 22 -9.23 11.95 -3.61
N GLN A 23 -8.31 11.00 -3.49
CA GLN A 23 -6.89 11.25 -3.78
C GLN A 23 -6.60 11.17 -5.28
N GLU A 24 -5.44 11.66 -5.70
CA GLU A 24 -5.02 11.51 -7.10
C GLU A 24 -4.91 10.03 -7.51
N ALA A 25 -5.27 9.70 -8.76
CA ALA A 25 -5.36 8.32 -9.23
C ALA A 25 -4.07 7.50 -8.99
N GLY A 26 -2.90 8.11 -9.22
CA GLY A 26 -1.64 7.42 -8.99
C GLY A 26 -1.37 7.09 -7.51
N PHE A 27 -1.88 7.91 -6.59
CA PHE A 27 -1.83 7.62 -5.16
C PHE A 27 -2.78 6.47 -4.80
N GLN A 28 -3.97 6.44 -5.41
CA GLN A 28 -4.93 5.34 -5.25
C GLN A 28 -4.30 4.01 -5.72
N ASP A 29 -3.73 3.97 -6.92
CA ASP A 29 -3.06 2.80 -7.48
C ASP A 29 -1.95 2.30 -6.56
N PHE A 30 -1.14 3.22 -6.02
CA PHE A 30 -0.09 2.89 -5.07
C PHE A 30 -0.62 2.21 -3.80
N VAL A 31 -1.65 2.78 -3.15
CA VAL A 31 -2.21 2.21 -1.91
C VAL A 31 -2.88 0.87 -2.19
N ILE A 32 -3.67 0.77 -3.26
CA ILE A 32 -4.40 -0.45 -3.64
C ILE A 32 -3.41 -1.57 -3.92
N ALA A 33 -2.42 -1.33 -4.78
CA ALA A 33 -1.43 -2.33 -5.11
C ALA A 33 -0.57 -2.73 -3.91
N HIS A 34 -0.25 -1.79 -3.00
CA HIS A 34 0.45 -2.09 -1.75
C HIS A 34 -0.29 -3.14 -0.91
N GLU A 35 -1.58 -2.93 -0.66
CA GLU A 35 -2.36 -3.84 0.17
C GLU A 35 -2.67 -5.17 -0.53
N LEU A 36 -2.88 -5.16 -1.84
CA LEU A 36 -3.05 -6.39 -2.61
C LEU A 36 -1.77 -7.23 -2.65
N LEU A 37 -0.58 -6.60 -2.71
CA LEU A 37 0.69 -7.30 -2.65
C LEU A 37 0.89 -8.04 -1.33
N HIS A 38 0.35 -7.54 -0.21
CA HIS A 38 0.39 -8.23 1.08
C HIS A 38 -0.30 -9.59 1.09
N LEU A 39 -1.21 -9.86 0.14
CA LEU A 39 -1.82 -11.19 -0.03
C LEU A 39 -0.82 -12.25 -0.50
N ARG A 40 0.30 -11.84 -1.11
CA ARG A 40 1.31 -12.74 -1.70
C ARG A 40 2.70 -12.57 -1.08
N VAL A 41 3.06 -11.35 -0.71
CA VAL A 41 4.37 -10.99 -0.19
C VAL A 41 4.16 -10.16 1.09
N PRO A 42 4.18 -10.78 2.27
CA PRO A 42 3.81 -10.12 3.53
C PRO A 42 4.76 -9.01 3.99
N ASN A 43 5.98 -9.00 3.46
CA ASN A 43 7.09 -8.16 3.91
C ASN A 43 7.58 -7.26 2.77
N HIS A 44 7.97 -6.01 3.08
CA HIS A 44 8.41 -5.00 2.10
C HIS A 44 9.84 -5.19 1.57
N GLY A 45 10.29 -6.43 1.43
CA GLY A 45 11.63 -6.79 0.96
C GLY A 45 11.85 -6.54 -0.54
N ARG A 46 12.96 -7.08 -1.08
CA ARG A 46 13.35 -6.88 -2.49
C ARG A 46 12.25 -7.31 -3.47
N VAL A 47 11.59 -8.44 -3.20
CA VAL A 47 10.50 -8.96 -4.04
C VAL A 47 9.30 -8.01 -4.05
N PHE A 48 8.88 -7.52 -2.88
CA PHE A 48 7.78 -6.56 -2.77
C PHE A 48 8.09 -5.29 -3.58
N LYS A 49 9.28 -4.71 -3.39
CA LYS A 49 9.71 -3.51 -4.12
C LYS A 49 9.77 -3.73 -5.63
N ALA A 50 10.21 -4.90 -6.08
CA ALA A 50 10.26 -5.25 -7.50
C ALA A 50 8.85 -5.36 -8.11
N LEU A 51 7.94 -6.06 -7.44
CA LEU A 51 6.54 -6.15 -7.87
C LEU A 51 5.86 -4.78 -7.85
N MET A 52 6.16 -3.97 -6.84
CA MET A 52 5.61 -2.63 -6.75
C MET A 52 6.05 -1.76 -7.93
N SER A 53 7.35 -1.80 -8.29
CA SER A 53 7.86 -1.09 -9.47
C SER A 53 7.30 -1.63 -10.79
N LEU A 54 6.91 -2.90 -10.86
CA LEU A 54 6.30 -3.50 -12.04
C LEU A 54 4.85 -3.03 -12.23
N TYR A 55 4.05 -3.01 -11.16
CA TYR A 55 2.63 -2.68 -11.24
C TYR A 55 2.33 -1.19 -11.18
N VAL A 56 3.12 -0.44 -10.42
CA VAL A 56 2.96 1.02 -10.28
C VAL A 56 4.34 1.66 -10.50
N PRO A 57 4.69 1.97 -11.75
CA PRO A 57 5.91 2.70 -12.05
C PRO A 57 6.00 4.00 -11.24
N ASP A 58 7.21 4.36 -10.82
CA ASP A 58 7.48 5.56 -10.02
C ASP A 58 6.73 5.67 -8.67
N TRP A 59 6.16 4.58 -8.15
CA TRP A 59 5.42 4.55 -6.87
C TRP A 59 6.16 5.19 -5.69
N LYS A 60 7.49 5.21 -5.72
CA LYS A 60 8.33 5.84 -4.70
C LYS A 60 7.97 7.32 -4.47
N ARG A 61 7.45 8.02 -5.48
CA ARG A 61 7.00 9.41 -5.37
C ARG A 61 5.83 9.59 -4.39
N PHE A 62 5.07 8.52 -4.14
CA PHE A 62 3.89 8.53 -3.27
C PHE A 62 4.20 8.11 -1.82
N ASN A 63 5.43 7.65 -1.55
CA ASN A 63 5.86 7.20 -0.23
C ASN A 63 5.98 8.35 0.80
N VAL A 64 5.73 9.60 0.40
CA VAL A 64 5.78 10.81 1.24
C VAL A 64 4.43 11.16 1.89
N HIS A 65 3.31 10.57 1.46
CA HIS A 65 1.98 10.88 2.03
C HIS A 65 1.75 10.12 3.35
N LYS A 66 2.27 10.67 4.45
CA LYS A 66 2.21 10.11 5.81
C LYS A 66 0.82 10.22 6.48
N ARG A 67 -0.15 9.48 5.96
CA ARG A 67 -1.23 8.87 6.78
C ARG A 67 -0.88 7.39 6.87
N VAL A 68 0.09 7.10 7.72
CA VAL A 68 0.79 5.82 7.98
C VAL A 68 0.28 4.65 7.12
N LEU A 69 0.95 4.37 6.01
CA LEU A 69 0.94 3.01 5.47
C LEU A 69 1.58 2.13 6.54
N PRO A 70 0.99 0.98 6.90
CA PRO A 70 1.62 0.09 7.84
C PRO A 70 2.93 -0.41 7.23
N GLU A 71 4.06 0.21 7.61
CA GLU A 71 5.32 -0.51 7.70
C GLU A 71 5.03 -1.64 8.68
N ARG A 72 4.78 -2.84 8.16
CA ARG A 72 4.82 -4.01 9.04
C ARG A 72 6.25 -4.02 9.57
N LEU A 73 6.33 -3.87 10.90
CA LEU A 73 7.54 -3.94 11.70
C LEU A 73 8.42 -5.12 11.25
N PRO A 74 9.75 -5.04 11.46
CA PRO A 74 10.64 -6.18 11.29
C PRO A 74 10.10 -7.44 11.98
#